data_AF-A0A7Y3BEE6-F1
#
_entry.id   AF-A0A7Y3BEE6-F1
#
_cell.length_a   1.000
_cell.length_b   1.000
_cell.length_c   1.000
_cell.angle_alpha   90.00
_cell.angle_beta   90.00
_cell.angle_gamma   90.00
#
_symmetry.space_group_name_H-M   'P 1'
#
loop_
_entity.id
_entity.type
_entity.pdbx_description
1 polymer ?
#
loop_
_entity_poly.entity_id
_entity_poly.type
_entity_poly.pdbx_seq_one_letter_code
_entity_poly.pdbx_strand_id
1 'polypeptide(L)'
;MEEGAAPAAGNAHLLGRGFEGLQPYLKKSRALRQALVALGKMGDKSTNRTARRLHHQLKHAEPSITMIGQVKAGKTSLVNAMVGFPDLLPADVNPWTSVVTSLHLNPHVSQEDNRASFRFFDMEEWSRLLDRGGRIGELASRAGAEDELEKVREQVIEMREKSRERLGDKFELLLGQQHDYG
;
A
#
# COMPACT_ATOMS: atom_id res chain seq x y z
N MET A 1 -25.77 -12.11 -20.49
CA MET A 1 -24.95 -10.96 -20.92
C MET A 1 -24.51 -10.29 -19.65
N GLU A 2 -23.35 -10.67 -19.14
CA GLU A 2 -22.71 -10.00 -18.00
C GLU A 2 -21.27 -9.78 -18.43
N GLU A 3 -20.95 -8.53 -18.73
CA GLU A 3 -19.59 -8.06 -18.94
C GLU A 3 -18.86 -8.16 -17.61
N GLY A 4 -18.20 -9.30 -17.39
CA GLY A 4 -17.19 -9.43 -16.35
C GLY A 4 -16.15 -8.33 -16.55
N ALA A 5 -15.78 -7.68 -15.46
CA ALA A 5 -14.92 -6.51 -15.47
C ALA A 5 -13.58 -6.83 -16.15
N ALA A 6 -13.47 -6.54 -17.44
CA ALA A 6 -12.18 -6.27 -18.04
C ALA A 6 -11.69 -4.94 -17.43
N PRO A 7 -10.37 -4.73 -17.23
CA PRO A 7 -9.90 -3.35 -17.11
C PRO A 7 -10.48 -2.59 -18.31
N ALA A 8 -11.18 -1.46 -18.08
CA ALA A 8 -11.84 -0.73 -19.16
C ALA A 8 -10.84 -0.56 -20.32
N ALA A 9 -11.05 -1.35 -21.39
CA ALA A 9 -9.99 -1.81 -22.27
C ALA A 9 -9.40 -0.71 -23.19
N GLY A 10 -9.82 0.55 -23.02
CA GLY A 10 -9.34 1.67 -23.82
C GLY A 10 -7.87 2.01 -23.58
N ASN A 11 -7.38 1.88 -22.33
CA ASN A 11 -6.15 2.56 -21.91
C ASN A 11 -5.04 1.64 -21.34
N ALA A 12 -5.15 0.31 -21.46
CA ALA A 12 -4.10 -0.61 -20.99
C ALA A 12 -2.73 -0.30 -21.64
N HIS A 13 -2.74 0.19 -22.88
CA HIS A 13 -1.53 0.64 -23.56
C HIS A 13 -0.87 1.87 -22.89
N LEU A 14 -1.64 2.73 -22.21
CA LEU A 14 -1.14 3.85 -21.43
C LEU A 14 -0.53 3.39 -20.10
N LEU A 15 -1.09 2.36 -19.47
CA LEU A 15 -0.45 1.70 -18.32
C LEU A 15 0.86 1.03 -18.72
N GLY A 16 1.04 0.60 -19.97
CA GLY A 16 2.33 0.13 -20.47
C GLY A 16 3.39 1.23 -20.66
N ARG A 17 2.98 2.50 -20.67
CA ARG A 17 3.81 3.68 -20.89
C ARG A 17 4.24 4.29 -19.55
N GLY A 18 5.43 4.88 -19.48
CA GLY A 18 5.98 5.47 -18.25
C GLY A 18 6.84 4.51 -17.42
N PHE A 19 6.89 3.23 -17.79
CA PHE A 19 7.76 2.22 -17.17
C PHE A 19 9.13 2.09 -17.86
N GLU A 20 9.39 2.85 -18.93
CA GLU A 20 10.63 2.76 -19.71
C GLU A 20 11.86 3.04 -18.84
N GLY A 21 11.77 4.02 -17.93
CA GLY A 21 12.83 4.33 -16.96
C GLY A 21 13.09 3.22 -15.95
N LEU A 22 12.12 2.33 -15.71
CA LEU A 22 12.22 1.20 -14.79
C LEU A 22 12.72 -0.08 -15.48
N GLN A 23 12.68 -0.15 -16.82
CA GLN A 23 13.15 -1.31 -17.59
C GLN A 23 14.61 -1.73 -17.27
N PRO A 24 15.59 -0.82 -17.14
CA PRO A 24 16.95 -1.21 -16.77
C PRO A 24 17.02 -1.88 -15.40
N TYR A 25 16.23 -1.41 -14.42
CA TYR A 25 16.16 -1.98 -13.08
C TYR A 25 15.53 -3.37 -13.09
N LEU A 26 14.45 -3.55 -13.85
CA LEU A 26 13.82 -4.86 -14.05
C LEU A 26 14.78 -5.87 -14.67
N LYS A 27 15.55 -5.46 -15.69
CA LYS A 27 16.59 -6.31 -16.31
C LYS A 27 17.67 -6.69 -15.32
N LYS A 28 18.22 -5.73 -14.55
CA LYS A 28 19.22 -5.98 -13.50
C LYS A 28 18.69 -6.93 -12.41
N SER A 29 17.46 -6.69 -11.93
CA SER A 29 16.81 -7.56 -10.94
C SER A 29 16.62 -8.99 -11.46
N ARG A 30 16.22 -9.17 -12.72
CA ARG A 30 16.12 -10.51 -13.34
C ARG A 30 17.48 -11.19 -13.44
N ALA A 31 18.52 -10.47 -13.91
CA ALA A 31 19.87 -11.01 -14.01
C ALA A 31 20.42 -11.43 -12.64
N LEU A 32 20.23 -10.60 -11.61
CA LEU A 32 20.64 -10.91 -10.24
C LEU A 32 19.91 -12.14 -9.70
N ARG A 33 18.59 -12.26 -9.92
CA ARG A 33 17.84 -13.47 -9.53
C ARG A 33 18.39 -14.72 -10.19
N GLN A 34 18.72 -14.67 -11.48
CA GLN A 34 19.32 -15.80 -12.21
C GLN A 34 20.72 -16.15 -11.68
N ALA A 35 21.55 -15.14 -11.41
CA ALA A 35 22.88 -15.33 -10.83
C ALA A 35 22.81 -15.98 -9.45
N LEU A 36 21.87 -15.57 -8.58
CA LEU A 36 21.65 -16.19 -7.28
C LEU A 36 21.24 -17.67 -7.40
N VAL A 37 20.38 -18.00 -8.37
CA VAL A 37 20.01 -19.39 -8.64
C VAL A 37 21.21 -20.21 -9.11
N ALA A 38 22.03 -19.67 -10.00
CA ALA A 38 23.24 -20.33 -10.49
C ALA A 38 24.28 -20.54 -9.37
N LEU A 39 24.55 -19.50 -8.57
CA LEU A 39 25.44 -19.57 -7.41
C LEU A 39 24.97 -20.61 -6.39
N GLY A 40 23.66 -20.69 -6.13
CA GLY A 40 23.11 -21.70 -5.23
C GLY A 40 23.28 -23.14 -5.73
N LYS A 41 23.37 -23.35 -7.06
CA LYS A 41 23.62 -24.68 -7.66
C LYS A 41 25.09 -25.08 -7.66
N MET A 42 26.00 -24.11 -7.81
CA MET A 42 27.44 -24.36 -7.89
C MET A 42 28.14 -24.34 -6.51
N GLY A 43 27.59 -23.58 -5.57
CA GLY A 43 28.18 -23.37 -4.25
C GLY A 43 27.90 -24.50 -3.26
N ASP A 44 28.60 -24.44 -2.13
CA ASP A 44 28.39 -25.34 -1.01
C ASP A 44 27.02 -25.13 -0.31
N LYS A 45 26.73 -25.95 0.69
CA LYS A 45 25.45 -25.90 1.42
C LYS A 45 25.19 -24.54 2.07
N SER A 46 26.24 -23.85 2.54
CA SER A 46 26.14 -22.51 3.12
C SER A 46 25.80 -21.46 2.07
N THR A 47 26.50 -21.47 0.94
CA THR A 47 26.27 -20.56 -0.19
C THR A 47 24.87 -20.74 -0.76
N ASN A 48 24.41 -21.98 -0.92
CA ASN A 48 23.05 -22.28 -1.37
C ASN A 48 21.98 -21.69 -0.44
N ARG A 49 22.13 -21.85 0.88
CA ARG A 49 21.19 -21.29 1.86
C ARG A 49 21.13 -19.76 1.76
N THR A 50 22.29 -19.10 1.65
CA THR A 50 22.37 -17.64 1.54
C THR A 50 21.76 -17.15 0.23
N ALA A 51 22.08 -17.80 -0.88
CA ALA A 51 21.54 -17.47 -2.20
C ALA A 51 20.02 -17.61 -2.27
N ARG A 52 19.46 -18.66 -1.65
CA ARG A 52 17.99 -18.84 -1.52
C ARG A 52 17.36 -17.71 -0.71
N ARG A 53 17.96 -17.32 0.41
CA ARG A 53 17.45 -16.20 1.24
C ARG A 53 17.42 -14.89 0.47
N LEU A 54 18.51 -14.55 -0.22
CA LEU A 54 18.58 -13.32 -1.02
C LEU A 54 17.62 -13.36 -2.22
N HIS A 55 17.49 -14.51 -2.87
CA HIS A 55 16.53 -14.69 -3.95
C HIS A 55 15.10 -14.48 -3.46
N HIS A 56 14.76 -15.02 -2.29
CA HIS A 56 13.48 -14.83 -1.64
C HIS A 56 13.23 -13.35 -1.30
N GLN A 57 14.19 -12.67 -0.67
CA GLN A 57 14.09 -11.23 -0.37
C GLN A 57 13.86 -10.38 -1.64
N LEU A 58 14.57 -10.69 -2.73
CA LEU A 58 14.41 -9.98 -4.00
C LEU A 58 13.08 -10.29 -4.70
N LYS A 59 12.51 -11.48 -4.47
CA LYS A 59 11.19 -11.88 -4.99
C LYS A 59 10.05 -11.19 -4.22
N HIS A 60 10.19 -11.04 -2.91
CA HIS A 60 9.19 -10.45 -2.02
C HIS A 60 9.44 -8.96 -1.72
N ALA A 61 10.29 -8.31 -2.52
CA ALA A 61 10.49 -6.88 -2.43
C ALA A 61 9.22 -6.18 -2.95
N GLU A 62 8.45 -5.60 -2.03
CA GLU A 62 7.23 -4.85 -2.32
C GLU A 62 7.51 -3.34 -2.21
N PRO A 63 7.65 -2.62 -3.34
CA PRO A 63 7.78 -1.18 -3.29
C PRO A 63 6.46 -0.56 -2.81
N SER A 64 6.54 0.29 -1.80
CA SER A 64 5.41 1.05 -1.27
C SER A 64 5.49 2.50 -1.69
N ILE A 65 4.39 3.05 -2.20
CA ILE A 65 4.24 4.49 -2.49
C ILE A 65 3.21 5.04 -1.52
N THR A 66 3.58 6.09 -0.78
CA THR A 66 2.67 6.80 0.12
C THR A 66 2.25 8.12 -0.52
N MET A 67 0.95 8.38 -0.63
CA MET A 67 0.43 9.63 -1.17
C MET A 67 -0.07 10.53 -0.04
N ILE A 68 0.51 11.73 0.05
CA ILE A 68 0.23 12.71 1.10
C ILE A 68 -0.28 14.00 0.47
N GLY A 69 -1.20 14.68 1.14
CA GLY A 69 -1.77 15.95 0.66
C GLY A 69 -3.08 16.30 1.37
N GLN A 70 -3.56 17.53 1.20
CA GLN A 70 -4.78 18.01 1.85
C GLN A 70 -6.03 17.22 1.43
N VAL A 71 -7.08 17.28 2.26
CA VAL A 71 -8.41 16.75 1.91
C VAL A 71 -8.90 17.51 0.65
N LYS A 72 -9.61 16.82 -0.25
CA LYS A 72 -10.04 17.36 -1.57
C LYS A 72 -8.92 17.60 -2.59
N ALA A 73 -7.66 17.27 -2.31
CA ALA A 73 -6.56 17.43 -3.26
C ALA A 73 -6.57 16.42 -4.45
N GLY A 74 -7.58 15.55 -4.54
CA GLY A 74 -7.70 14.59 -5.65
C GLY A 74 -6.79 13.35 -5.55
N LYS A 75 -6.22 13.06 -4.37
CA LYS A 75 -5.33 11.89 -4.16
C LYS A 75 -5.97 10.58 -4.63
N THR A 76 -7.21 10.32 -4.20
CA THR A 76 -7.94 9.11 -4.54
C THR A 76 -8.24 9.01 -6.04
N SER A 77 -8.65 10.12 -6.66
CA SER A 77 -8.86 10.20 -8.12
C SER A 77 -7.58 9.89 -8.88
N LEU A 78 -6.43 10.41 -8.41
CA LEU A 78 -5.13 10.13 -9.00
C LEU A 78 -4.74 8.66 -8.83
N VAL A 79 -4.95 8.04 -7.65
CA VAL A 79 -4.73 6.60 -7.45
C VAL A 79 -5.55 5.78 -8.43
N ASN A 80 -6.86 6.02 -8.54
CA ASN A 80 -7.75 5.30 -9.45
C ASN A 80 -7.26 5.40 -10.91
N ALA A 81 -6.83 6.61 -11.32
CA ALA A 81 -6.26 6.83 -12.65
C ALA A 81 -4.93 6.08 -12.87
N MET A 82 -4.03 6.09 -11.88
CA MET A 82 -2.74 5.39 -11.93
C MET A 82 -2.89 3.87 -11.97
N VAL A 83 -3.88 3.34 -11.25
CA VAL A 83 -4.23 1.91 -11.27
C VAL A 83 -4.92 1.55 -12.59
N GLY A 84 -5.47 2.54 -13.30
CA GLY A 84 -6.25 2.35 -14.52
C GLY A 84 -7.64 1.77 -14.27
N PHE A 85 -8.13 1.88 -13.04
CA PHE A 85 -9.46 1.47 -12.64
C PHE A 85 -10.20 2.70 -12.08
N PRO A 86 -10.85 3.49 -12.96
CA PRO A 86 -11.72 4.56 -12.50
C PRO A 86 -12.78 3.95 -11.59
N ASP A 87 -13.03 4.56 -10.44
CA ASP A 87 -13.99 4.11 -9.42
C ASP A 87 -13.54 2.93 -8.51
N LEU A 88 -12.24 2.59 -8.48
CA LEU A 88 -11.72 1.59 -7.53
C LEU A 88 -11.92 2.01 -6.07
N LEU A 89 -11.59 3.26 -5.78
CA LEU A 89 -11.77 3.87 -4.47
C LEU A 89 -12.78 5.03 -4.56
N PRO A 90 -13.59 5.26 -3.53
CA PRO A 90 -14.52 6.38 -3.51
C PRO A 90 -13.76 7.71 -3.56
N ALA A 91 -13.85 8.40 -4.70
CA ALA A 91 -13.19 9.69 -4.93
C ALA A 91 -14.01 10.88 -4.40
N ASP A 92 -15.29 10.66 -4.07
CA ASP A 92 -16.17 11.69 -3.54
C ASP A 92 -15.70 12.17 -2.17
N VAL A 93 -15.62 13.49 -2.04
CA VAL A 93 -15.10 14.09 -0.83
C VAL A 93 -16.19 14.21 0.22
N ASN A 94 -16.30 13.16 1.02
CA ASN A 94 -16.93 13.28 2.32
C ASN A 94 -15.85 13.76 3.32
N PRO A 95 -16.07 14.81 4.15
CA PRO A 95 -15.15 15.19 5.25
C PRO A 95 -14.93 14.10 6.32
N TRP A 96 -15.29 12.86 6.02
CA TRP A 96 -15.22 11.63 6.81
C TRP A 96 -14.23 10.59 6.26
N THR A 97 -13.51 10.87 5.16
CA THR A 97 -12.49 9.94 4.63
C THR A 97 -11.19 10.04 5.45
N SER A 98 -11.26 9.62 6.71
CA SER A 98 -10.15 9.62 7.67
C SER A 98 -9.45 8.25 7.77
N VAL A 99 -9.81 7.30 6.89
CA VAL A 99 -9.24 5.95 6.91
C VAL A 99 -7.97 5.90 6.07
N VAL A 100 -6.86 5.48 6.68
CA VAL A 100 -5.64 5.13 5.95
C VAL A 100 -5.97 3.93 5.05
N THR A 101 -5.93 4.14 3.74
CA THR A 101 -6.23 3.09 2.76
C THR A 101 -4.93 2.58 2.16
N SER A 102 -4.62 1.31 2.44
CA SER A 102 -3.47 0.61 1.84
C SER A 102 -3.96 -0.26 0.69
N LEU A 103 -3.46 -0.01 -0.51
CA LEU A 103 -3.78 -0.81 -1.69
C LEU A 103 -2.62 -1.75 -2.00
N HIS A 104 -2.86 -3.06 -1.87
CA HIS A 104 -1.90 -4.09 -2.28
C HIS A 104 -2.26 -4.58 -3.67
N LEU A 105 -1.47 -4.18 -4.67
CA LEU A 105 -1.67 -4.56 -6.06
C LEU A 105 -0.81 -5.79 -6.38
N ASN A 106 -1.44 -6.83 -6.88
CA ASN A 106 -0.75 -7.99 -7.41
C ASN A 106 -1.24 -8.27 -8.84
N PRO A 107 -0.38 -8.21 -9.86
CA PRO A 107 -0.78 -8.40 -11.26
C PRO A 107 -1.11 -9.86 -11.62
N HIS A 108 -0.94 -10.81 -10.68
CA HIS A 108 -1.14 -12.24 -10.90
C HIS A 108 -2.37 -12.81 -10.19
N VAL A 109 -3.17 -11.98 -9.52
CA VAL A 109 -4.45 -12.40 -8.91
C VAL A 109 -5.61 -12.11 -9.85
N SER A 110 -6.61 -12.99 -9.84
CA SER A 110 -7.83 -12.81 -10.61
C SER A 110 -8.73 -11.78 -9.91
N GLN A 111 -9.72 -11.22 -10.62
CA GLN A 111 -10.67 -10.30 -9.98
C GLN A 111 -11.56 -10.98 -8.94
N GLU A 112 -11.75 -12.29 -9.04
CA GLU A 112 -12.45 -13.09 -8.04
C GLU A 112 -11.65 -13.19 -6.72
N ASP A 113 -10.35 -12.87 -6.76
CA ASP A 113 -9.49 -12.79 -5.57
C ASP A 113 -9.47 -11.38 -4.95
N ASN A 114 -10.26 -10.43 -5.46
CA ASN A 114 -10.36 -9.11 -4.85
C ASN A 114 -10.96 -9.22 -3.45
N ARG A 115 -10.13 -8.94 -2.45
CA ARG A 115 -10.53 -8.93 -1.04
C ARG A 115 -10.31 -7.55 -0.46
N ALA A 116 -11.27 -7.10 0.34
CA ALA A 116 -11.13 -5.93 1.17
C ALA A 116 -11.02 -6.37 2.63
N SER A 117 -10.00 -5.91 3.33
CA SER A 117 -9.86 -6.13 4.77
C SER A 117 -9.95 -4.79 5.47
N PHE A 118 -10.89 -4.68 6.40
CA PHE A 118 -11.06 -3.52 7.26
C PHE A 118 -10.51 -3.88 8.63
N ARG A 119 -9.36 -3.31 8.98
CA ARG A 119 -8.76 -3.47 10.30
C ARG A 119 -8.87 -2.16 11.07
N PHE A 120 -9.45 -2.24 12.26
CA PHE A 120 -9.37 -1.16 13.23
C PHE A 120 -8.01 -1.23 13.92
N PHE A 121 -7.32 -0.09 14.02
CA PHE A 121 -6.08 -0.03 14.78
C PHE A 121 -6.31 -0.46 16.23
N ASP A 122 -5.34 -1.16 16.81
CA ASP A 122 -5.27 -1.35 18.25
C ASP A 122 -4.71 -0.10 18.97
N MET A 123 -4.76 -0.09 20.31
CA MET A 123 -4.26 1.04 21.11
C MET A 123 -2.76 1.30 20.94
N GLU A 124 -1.96 0.26 20.68
CA GLU A 124 -0.53 0.38 20.51
C GLU A 124 -0.19 0.96 19.11
N GLU A 125 -0.90 0.54 18.08
CA GLU A 125 -0.82 1.06 16.72
C GLU A 125 -1.21 2.54 16.67
N TRP A 126 -2.30 2.92 17.35
CA TRP A 126 -2.67 4.33 17.54
C TRP A 126 -1.54 5.12 18.22
N SER A 127 -0.99 4.61 19.31
CA SER A 127 0.11 5.26 20.02
C SER A 127 1.36 5.41 19.13
N ARG A 128 1.69 4.42 18.30
CA ARG A 128 2.84 4.47 17.39
C ARG A 128 2.66 5.49 16.26
N LEU A 129 1.44 5.61 15.74
CA LEU A 129 1.07 6.61 14.73
C LEU A 129 1.17 8.02 15.32
N LEU A 130 0.77 8.18 16.58
CA LEU A 130 0.76 9.45 17.31
C LEU A 130 2.12 9.87 17.88
N ASP A 131 2.97 8.96 18.37
CA ASP A 131 4.24 9.35 19.03
C ASP A 131 5.41 9.51 18.06
N ARG A 132 5.42 8.77 16.95
CA ARG A 132 6.59 8.71 16.04
C ARG A 132 6.22 8.81 14.56
N GLY A 133 4.95 8.98 14.23
CA GLY A 133 4.44 8.81 12.86
C GLY A 133 4.55 7.37 12.35
N GLY A 134 5.01 6.41 13.16
CA GLY A 134 5.29 5.02 12.75
C GLY A 134 6.17 4.92 11.49
N ARG A 135 5.87 3.95 10.63
CA ARG A 135 6.54 3.77 9.32
C ARG A 135 6.32 4.98 8.39
N ILE A 136 5.24 5.73 8.57
CA ILE A 136 4.94 6.96 7.81
C ILE A 136 5.90 8.08 8.23
N GLY A 137 6.21 8.19 9.53
CA GLY A 137 7.18 9.16 10.06
C GLY A 137 8.60 8.89 9.58
N GLU A 138 9.03 7.63 9.55
CA GLU A 138 10.35 7.27 8.99
C GLU A 138 10.46 7.60 7.49
N LEU A 139 9.38 7.38 6.73
CA LEU A 139 9.34 7.69 5.29
C LEU A 139 9.26 9.20 5.03
N ALA A 140 8.49 9.93 5.83
CA ALA A 140 8.36 11.39 5.72
C ALA A 140 9.67 12.11 6.08
N SER A 141 10.35 11.69 7.14
CA SER A 141 11.66 12.24 7.52
C SER A 141 12.72 12.02 6.42
N ARG A 142 12.72 10.85 5.77
CA ARG A 142 13.61 10.59 4.63
C ARG A 142 13.28 11.39 3.38
N ALA A 143 12.03 11.83 3.25
CA ALA A 143 11.54 12.61 2.11
C ALA A 143 11.52 14.13 2.38
N GLY A 144 11.88 14.59 3.58
CA GLY A 144 11.80 16.00 3.97
C GLY A 144 10.36 16.54 4.09
N ALA A 145 9.39 15.67 4.37
CA ALA A 145 7.96 15.99 4.45
C ALA A 145 7.45 16.04 5.91
N GLU A 146 8.22 16.69 6.77
CA GLU A 146 7.99 16.72 8.23
C GLU A 146 6.75 17.56 8.60
N ASP A 147 6.51 18.66 7.89
CA ASP A 147 5.33 19.52 8.08
C ASP A 147 4.02 18.81 7.67
N GLU A 148 4.07 17.98 6.62
CA GLU A 148 2.93 17.17 6.21
C GLU A 148 2.65 16.04 7.19
N LEU A 149 3.68 15.47 7.81
CA LEU A 149 3.54 14.44 8.83
C LEU A 149 2.80 14.98 10.07
N GLU A 150 3.14 16.19 10.51
CA GLU A 150 2.47 16.81 11.66
C GLU A 150 0.99 17.07 11.36
N LYS A 151 0.65 17.54 10.15
CA LYS A 151 -0.75 17.69 9.73
C LYS A 151 -1.51 16.37 9.70
N VAL A 152 -0.87 15.28 9.28
CA VAL A 152 -1.47 13.94 9.31
C VAL A 152 -1.70 13.50 10.76
N ARG A 153 -0.74 13.76 11.66
CA ARG A 153 -0.86 13.47 13.09
C ARG A 153 -2.05 14.21 13.72
N GLU A 154 -2.19 15.51 13.48
CA GLU A 154 -3.32 16.31 13.96
C GLU A 154 -4.66 15.75 13.49
N GLN A 155 -4.77 15.41 12.20
CA GLN A 155 -5.99 14.82 11.63
C GLN A 155 -6.33 13.45 12.24
N VAL A 156 -5.30 12.64 12.56
CA VAL A 156 -5.46 11.34 13.22
C VAL A 156 -5.98 11.53 14.65
N ILE A 157 -5.48 12.51 15.39
CA ILE A 157 -5.98 12.87 16.74
C ILE A 157 -7.45 13.31 16.65
N GLU A 158 -7.77 14.22 15.74
CA GLU A 158 -9.15 14.71 15.56
C GLU A 158 -10.11 13.58 15.19
N MET A 159 -9.68 12.66 14.31
CA MET A 159 -10.47 11.46 13.96
C MET A 159 -10.74 10.59 15.19
N ARG A 160 -9.73 10.37 16.03
CA ARG A 160 -9.86 9.53 17.22
C ARG A 160 -10.90 10.10 18.18
N GLU A 161 -10.81 11.39 18.49
CA GLU A 161 -11.76 12.04 19.42
C GLU A 161 -13.19 12.00 18.88
N LYS A 162 -13.39 12.36 17.60
CA LYS A 162 -14.72 12.25 16.96
C LYS A 162 -15.26 10.83 16.93
N SER A 163 -14.40 9.84 16.71
CA SER A 163 -14.82 8.43 16.68
C SER A 163 -15.20 7.94 18.08
N ARG A 164 -14.46 8.35 19.11
CA ARG A 164 -14.76 8.06 20.51
C ARG A 164 -16.08 8.70 20.95
N GLU A 165 -16.32 9.97 20.61
CA GLU A 165 -17.58 10.66 20.89
C GLU A 165 -18.79 9.97 20.24
N ARG A 166 -18.64 9.48 19.00
CA ARG A 166 -19.75 8.85 18.27
C ARG A 166 -20.01 7.40 18.66
N LEU A 167 -18.96 6.63 18.92
CA LEU A 167 -19.06 5.19 19.17
C LEU A 167 -19.15 4.85 20.66
N GLY A 168 -18.78 5.78 21.54
CA GLY A 168 -18.82 5.59 23.00
C GLY A 168 -18.08 4.32 23.42
N ASP A 169 -18.72 3.51 24.26
CA ASP A 169 -18.15 2.26 24.78
C ASP A 169 -17.87 1.20 23.69
N LYS A 170 -18.52 1.32 22.53
CA LYS A 170 -18.26 0.43 21.38
C LYS A 170 -16.93 0.73 20.70
N PHE A 171 -16.36 1.92 20.93
CA PHE A 171 -15.06 2.30 20.37
C PHE A 171 -13.96 1.35 20.84
N GLU A 172 -13.82 1.18 22.16
CA GLU A 172 -12.84 0.27 22.79
C GLU A 172 -13.04 -1.18 22.33
N LEU A 173 -14.29 -1.61 22.19
CA LEU A 173 -14.66 -2.95 21.74
C LEU A 173 -14.22 -3.26 20.32
N LEU A 174 -14.22 -2.26 19.42
CA LEU A 174 -13.87 -2.42 18.01
C LEU A 174 -12.37 -2.31 17.74
N LEU A 175 -11.57 -1.81 18.67
CA LEU A 175 -10.12 -1.68 18.49
C LEU A 175 -9.47 -3.05 18.26
N GLY A 176 -8.54 -3.11 17.30
CA GLY A 176 -7.84 -4.33 16.91
C GLY A 176 -8.69 -5.37 16.16
N GLN A 177 -9.98 -5.12 15.91
CA GLN A 177 -10.82 -6.04 15.14
C GLN A 177 -10.53 -5.93 13.63
N GLN A 178 -10.65 -7.07 12.94
CA GLN A 178 -10.51 -7.16 11.48
C GLN A 178 -11.75 -7.82 10.89
N HIS A 179 -12.24 -7.24 9.79
CA HIS A 179 -13.33 -7.77 8.99
C HIS A 179 -12.87 -7.93 7.55
N ASP A 180 -12.96 -9.15 7.04
CA ASP A 180 -12.61 -9.47 5.66
C ASP A 180 -13.88 -9.58 4.80
N TYR A 181 -13.83 -9.02 3.61
CA TYR A 181 -14.89 -9.01 2.61
C TYR A 181 -14.29 -9.50 1.29
N GLY A 182 -14.99 -10.41 0.60
CA GLY A 182 -14.53 -11.05 -0.64
C GLY A 182 -15.15 -12.43 -0.80
#